data_AF-A0A838WH57-F1
#
_entry.id   AF-A0A838WH57-F1
#
_cell.length_a   1.000
_cell.length_b   1.000
_cell.length_c   1.000
_cell.angle_alpha   90.00
_cell.angle_beta   90.00
_cell.angle_gamma   90.00
#
_symmetry.space_group_name_H-M   'P 1'
#
loop_
_entity.id
_entity.type
_entity.pdbx_description
1 polymer ?
#
loop_
_entity_poly.entity_id
_entity_poly.type
_entity_poly.pdbx_seq_one_letter_code
_entity_poly.pdbx_strand_id
1 'polypeptide(L)'
;MSGRIRRWGWWLWRLPTRLAERHLRSRLLSRRVRHLFGPESIEYGSDEVLAICVVRNGSLHLRSFIEHHLRLGVRHLVFLDNGSTDDTIAIVRELPNVTLLSSDLPYSKYENVMKRYLAQRFSRGRWNLCVDVDEHFDYPFSDRLSLSGFLRYLNEHQHTVVLTQMLDMFGDQPLTASASVPGSDLREAYPCYDISGIQRSEYSWGTPPDPSIQMHWGGIRAALFGTRNGLTKAALVRVEEGMELFVDWHHVSGGRIADVTGVLLHFPFLGSFASKVLDAVRSGRYGYRTTGEYQRYWRAL
;
A
#
# COMPACT_ATOMS: atom_id res chain seq x y z
N MET A 1 23.22 -49.01 -17.28
CA MET A 1 22.13 -49.29 -16.30
C MET A 1 22.21 -48.21 -15.23
N SER A 2 21.31 -47.23 -15.29
CA SER A 2 20.19 -47.01 -14.34
C SER A 2 20.67 -46.51 -12.96
N GLY A 3 20.22 -45.39 -12.39
CA GLY A 3 19.04 -44.59 -12.74
C GLY A 3 19.05 -43.22 -12.05
N ARG A 4 18.41 -42.27 -12.74
CA ARG A 4 18.19 -40.87 -12.35
C ARG A 4 16.84 -40.81 -11.63
N ILE A 5 16.82 -40.58 -10.32
CA ILE A 5 15.56 -40.39 -9.58
C ILE A 5 15.07 -38.96 -9.82
N ARG A 6 14.02 -38.82 -10.64
CA ARG A 6 13.30 -37.55 -10.87
C ARG A 6 12.38 -37.28 -9.67
N ARG A 7 12.62 -36.20 -8.93
CA ARG A 7 11.69 -35.65 -7.92
C ARG A 7 10.51 -34.97 -8.63
N TRP A 8 9.35 -35.62 -8.64
CA TRP A 8 8.07 -35.04 -9.08
C TRP A 8 7.15 -34.83 -7.87
N GLY A 9 6.38 -33.72 -7.85
CA GLY A 9 5.00 -33.78 -7.38
C GLY A 9 4.56 -33.23 -6.01
N TRP A 10 5.26 -32.27 -5.38
CA TRP A 10 4.77 -31.68 -4.09
C TRP A 10 3.90 -30.40 -4.25
N TRP A 11 3.75 -29.89 -5.47
CA TRP A 11 3.09 -28.59 -5.74
C TRP A 11 1.57 -28.69 -5.89
N LEU A 12 1.06 -29.83 -6.37
CA LEU A 12 -0.35 -29.98 -6.74
C LEU A 12 -1.30 -30.13 -5.53
N TRP A 13 -0.81 -30.61 -4.38
CA TRP A 13 -1.62 -30.75 -3.16
C TRP A 13 -1.74 -29.47 -2.31
N ARG A 14 -0.96 -28.42 -2.63
CA ARG A 14 -0.92 -27.13 -1.89
C ARG A 14 -1.84 -26.04 -2.46
N LEU A 15 -2.28 -26.18 -3.70
CA LEU A 15 -3.13 -25.18 -4.38
C LEU A 15 -4.60 -25.20 -3.88
N PRO A 16 -5.26 -26.37 -3.71
CA PRO A 16 -6.65 -26.42 -3.26
C PRO A 16 -6.82 -25.88 -1.84
N THR A 17 -5.86 -26.17 -0.95
CA THR A 17 -5.84 -25.72 0.44
C THR A 17 -5.65 -24.21 0.56
N ARG A 18 -4.78 -23.61 -0.25
CA ARG A 18 -4.58 -22.15 -0.29
C ARG A 18 -5.81 -21.40 -0.81
N LEU A 19 -6.48 -21.91 -1.83
CA LEU A 19 -7.72 -21.30 -2.34
C LEU A 19 -8.86 -21.43 -1.33
N ALA A 20 -9.05 -22.60 -0.73
CA ALA A 20 -10.07 -22.80 0.32
C ALA A 20 -9.80 -21.90 1.54
N GLU A 21 -8.54 -21.79 1.96
CA GLU A 21 -8.11 -20.90 3.04
C GLU A 21 -8.36 -19.42 2.68
N ARG A 22 -8.08 -19.01 1.45
CA ARG A 22 -8.38 -17.65 0.95
C ARG A 22 -9.88 -17.35 1.05
N HIS A 23 -10.73 -18.26 0.58
CA HIS A 23 -12.18 -18.09 0.63
C HIS A 23 -12.72 -18.06 2.07
N LEU A 24 -12.23 -18.95 2.93
CA LEU A 24 -12.62 -19.00 4.34
C LEU A 24 -12.23 -17.70 5.05
N ARG A 25 -10.99 -17.22 4.87
CA ARG A 25 -10.52 -15.96 5.46
C ARG A 25 -11.33 -14.77 4.96
N SER A 26 -11.66 -14.71 3.67
CA SER A 26 -12.53 -13.65 3.14
C SER A 26 -13.93 -13.66 3.78
N ARG A 27 -14.53 -14.84 3.97
CA ARG A 27 -15.84 -14.99 4.65
C ARG A 27 -15.78 -14.64 6.14
N LEU A 28 -14.69 -14.99 6.82
CA LEU A 28 -14.49 -14.61 8.23
C LEU A 28 -14.30 -13.11 8.37
N LEU A 29 -13.50 -12.50 7.48
CA LEU A 29 -13.30 -11.07 7.45
C LEU A 29 -14.61 -10.32 7.22
N SER A 30 -15.44 -10.73 6.24
CA SER A 30 -16.70 -10.03 5.97
C SER A 30 -17.67 -10.04 7.18
N ARG A 31 -17.58 -11.04 8.07
CA ARG A 31 -18.33 -11.11 9.33
C ARG A 31 -17.70 -10.33 10.48
N ARG A 32 -16.43 -9.94 10.36
CA ARG A 32 -15.63 -9.22 11.38
C ARG A 32 -15.27 -7.80 10.94
N VAL A 33 -15.88 -7.31 9.87
CA VAL A 33 -15.80 -5.91 9.45
C VAL A 33 -17.04 -5.20 9.96
N ARG A 34 -16.83 -4.11 10.69
CA ARG A 34 -17.90 -3.20 11.16
C ARG A 34 -17.79 -1.87 10.44
N HIS A 35 -18.91 -1.36 9.96
CA HIS A 35 -18.98 -0.01 9.40
C HIS A 35 -19.11 1.00 10.53
N LEU A 36 -18.23 2.00 10.58
CA LEU A 36 -18.19 3.00 11.67
C LEU A 36 -18.69 4.38 11.23
N PHE A 37 -18.38 4.81 9.99
CA PHE A 37 -18.70 6.15 9.51
C PHE A 37 -18.63 6.26 7.98
N GLY A 38 -19.34 7.25 7.41
CA GLY A 38 -19.35 7.55 5.98
C GLY A 38 -20.44 6.79 5.19
N PRO A 39 -20.47 6.93 3.86
CA PRO A 39 -21.39 6.18 3.01
C PRO A 39 -20.99 4.71 2.87
N GLU A 40 -21.98 3.81 2.82
CA GLU A 40 -21.75 2.37 2.63
C GLU A 40 -21.50 1.99 1.17
N SER A 41 -22.01 2.79 0.24
CA SER A 41 -21.84 2.67 -1.21
C SER A 41 -21.35 4.00 -1.77
N ILE A 42 -20.35 3.93 -2.66
CA ILE A 42 -19.73 5.11 -3.25
C ILE A 42 -19.80 4.94 -4.77
N GLU A 43 -20.47 5.87 -5.44
CA GLU A 43 -20.53 5.92 -6.89
C GLU A 43 -19.46 6.86 -7.43
N TYR A 44 -18.72 6.40 -8.44
CA TYR A 44 -17.69 7.17 -9.12
C TYR A 44 -17.49 6.68 -10.56
N GLY A 45 -17.01 7.58 -11.40
CA GLY A 45 -16.84 7.44 -12.84
C GLY A 45 -15.69 6.52 -13.27
N SER A 46 -15.53 6.34 -14.58
CA SER A 46 -14.42 5.55 -15.15
C SER A 46 -13.08 6.27 -15.06
N ASP A 47 -13.11 7.60 -15.03
CA ASP A 47 -11.94 8.48 -14.94
C ASP A 47 -11.84 9.10 -13.54
N GLU A 48 -12.35 8.38 -12.52
CA GLU A 48 -12.27 8.73 -11.11
C GLU A 48 -11.68 7.53 -10.34
N VAL A 49 -11.16 7.77 -9.14
CA VAL A 49 -10.48 6.76 -8.33
C VAL A 49 -10.84 6.85 -6.85
N LEU A 50 -10.94 5.70 -6.20
CA LEU A 50 -10.99 5.58 -4.75
C LEU A 50 -9.63 5.21 -4.17
N ALA A 51 -9.26 5.81 -3.04
CA ALA A 51 -8.12 5.35 -2.26
C ALA A 51 -8.58 4.39 -1.16
N ILE A 52 -7.89 3.26 -1.01
CA ILE A 52 -8.10 2.33 0.10
C ILE A 52 -6.86 2.27 0.99
N CYS A 53 -7.07 2.27 2.30
CA CYS A 53 -6.00 2.24 3.29
C CYS A 53 -6.38 1.35 4.47
N VAL A 54 -5.49 0.42 4.86
CA VAL A 54 -5.63 -0.31 6.13
C VAL A 54 -4.71 0.36 7.13
N VAL A 55 -5.27 0.85 8.24
CA VAL A 55 -4.57 1.75 9.16
C VAL A 55 -4.64 1.21 10.58
N ARG A 56 -3.58 1.47 11.36
CA ARG A 56 -3.59 1.40 12.82
C ARG A 56 -2.58 2.39 13.36
N ASN A 57 -3.01 3.23 14.28
CA ASN A 57 -2.18 4.25 14.91
C ASN A 57 -1.52 5.20 13.88
N GLY A 58 -2.33 5.76 12.98
CA GLY A 58 -1.91 6.63 11.88
C GLY A 58 -2.13 8.13 12.15
N SER A 59 -2.47 8.53 13.38
CA SER A 59 -2.87 9.91 13.72
C SER A 59 -1.94 11.00 13.15
N LEU A 60 -0.63 10.79 13.17
CA LEU A 60 0.35 11.78 12.67
C LEU A 60 0.36 11.94 11.15
N HIS A 61 -0.03 10.90 10.39
CA HIS A 61 -0.02 10.93 8.94
C HIS A 61 -1.36 11.31 8.33
N LEU A 62 -2.47 11.01 9.02
CA LEU A 62 -3.83 11.01 8.43
C LEU A 62 -4.25 12.33 7.80
N ARG A 63 -3.99 13.47 8.47
CA ARG A 63 -4.42 14.77 7.93
C ARG A 63 -3.71 15.07 6.60
N SER A 64 -2.38 14.99 6.61
CA SER A 64 -1.55 15.16 5.40
C SER A 64 -1.94 14.17 4.30
N PHE A 65 -2.14 12.90 4.66
CA PHE A 65 -2.55 11.84 3.74
C PHE A 65 -3.90 12.15 3.08
N ILE A 66 -4.93 12.49 3.86
CA ILE A 66 -6.27 12.75 3.33
C ILE A 66 -6.27 14.02 2.46
N GLU A 67 -5.68 15.11 2.96
CA GLU A 67 -5.62 16.39 2.24
C GLU A 67 -4.85 16.27 0.92
N HIS A 68 -3.70 15.56 0.91
CA HIS A 68 -2.93 15.30 -0.30
C HIS A 68 -3.75 14.58 -1.36
N HIS A 69 -4.39 13.45 -1.00
CA HIS A 69 -5.12 12.64 -1.97
C HIS A 69 -6.41 13.32 -2.44
N LEU A 70 -7.12 14.03 -1.57
CA LEU A 70 -8.29 14.83 -1.99
C LEU A 70 -7.87 15.95 -2.94
N ARG A 71 -6.76 16.66 -2.66
CA ARG A 71 -6.20 17.71 -3.54
C ARG A 71 -5.77 17.13 -4.89
N LEU A 72 -5.19 15.94 -4.91
CA LEU A 72 -4.81 15.23 -6.14
C LEU A 72 -6.02 14.85 -7.01
N GLY A 73 -7.22 14.78 -6.43
CA GLY A 73 -8.46 14.43 -7.12
C GLY A 73 -8.97 13.02 -6.84
N VAL A 74 -8.51 12.36 -5.77
CA VAL A 74 -9.14 11.13 -5.29
C VAL A 74 -10.56 11.44 -4.86
N ARG A 75 -11.52 10.65 -5.37
CA ARG A 75 -12.95 10.93 -5.19
C ARG A 75 -13.41 10.69 -3.75
N HIS A 76 -12.94 9.60 -3.15
CA HIS A 76 -13.30 9.20 -1.80
C HIS A 76 -12.24 8.26 -1.22
N LEU A 77 -12.03 8.30 0.10
CA LEU A 77 -11.07 7.45 0.80
C LEU A 77 -11.78 6.43 1.68
N VAL A 78 -11.39 5.16 1.58
CA VAL A 78 -11.94 4.07 2.39
C VAL A 78 -10.86 3.54 3.32
N PHE A 79 -11.08 3.73 4.62
CA PHE A 79 -10.20 3.24 5.67
C PHE A 79 -10.76 1.95 6.28
N LEU A 80 -9.86 0.99 6.55
CA LEU A 80 -10.11 -0.09 7.48
C LEU A 80 -9.18 0.08 8.69
N ASP A 81 -9.73 0.55 9.79
CA ASP A 81 -9.03 0.56 11.07
C ASP A 81 -8.84 -0.86 11.59
N ASN A 82 -7.61 -1.18 12.00
CA ASN A 82 -7.27 -2.48 12.55
C ASN A 82 -6.86 -2.41 14.03
N GLY A 83 -7.63 -1.69 14.83
CA GLY A 83 -7.44 -1.59 16.28
C GLY A 83 -6.53 -0.43 16.66
N SER A 84 -6.81 0.76 16.14
CA SER A 84 -6.13 1.98 16.63
C SER A 84 -6.48 2.26 18.08
N THR A 85 -5.49 2.76 18.80
CA THR A 85 -5.57 3.20 20.20
C THR A 85 -5.20 4.67 20.38
N ASP A 86 -4.90 5.36 19.29
CA ASP A 86 -4.66 6.81 19.22
C ASP A 86 -5.87 7.52 18.57
N ASP A 87 -5.71 8.80 18.24
CA ASP A 87 -6.77 9.63 17.67
C ASP A 87 -7.13 9.31 16.21
N THR A 88 -6.61 8.22 15.62
CA THR A 88 -6.87 7.81 14.22
C THR A 88 -8.36 7.83 13.86
N ILE A 89 -9.19 7.21 14.69
CA ILE A 89 -10.64 7.12 14.43
C ILE A 89 -11.30 8.49 14.53
N ALA A 90 -10.90 9.32 15.50
CA ALA A 90 -11.46 10.65 15.67
C ALA A 90 -11.12 11.54 14.46
N ILE A 91 -9.85 11.58 14.06
CA ILE A 91 -9.35 12.37 12.93
C ILE A 91 -10.06 11.99 11.63
N VAL A 92 -10.22 10.69 11.33
CA VAL A 92 -10.90 10.27 10.09
C VAL A 92 -12.34 10.77 10.05
N ARG A 93 -13.08 10.75 11.16
CA ARG A 93 -14.50 11.13 11.19
C ARG A 93 -14.76 12.62 10.97
N GLU A 94 -13.75 13.45 11.18
CA GLU A 94 -13.85 14.91 10.99
C GLU A 94 -13.69 15.33 9.53
N LEU A 95 -13.19 14.45 8.66
CA LEU A 95 -12.81 14.80 7.30
C LEU A 95 -13.87 14.37 6.27
N PRO A 96 -14.07 15.16 5.19
CA PRO A 96 -15.07 14.86 4.16
C PRO A 96 -14.62 13.71 3.25
N ASN A 97 -15.57 13.11 2.53
CA ASN A 97 -15.32 12.09 1.50
C ASN A 97 -14.52 10.88 2.01
N VAL A 98 -14.86 10.41 3.21
CA VAL A 98 -14.28 9.23 3.82
C VAL A 98 -15.34 8.20 4.22
N THR A 99 -14.97 6.93 4.15
CA THR A 99 -15.69 5.81 4.75
C THR A 99 -14.73 5.10 5.70
N LEU A 100 -15.17 4.86 6.93
CA LEU A 100 -14.39 4.18 7.95
C LEU A 100 -15.04 2.85 8.34
N LEU A 101 -14.28 1.79 8.16
CA LEU A 101 -14.56 0.45 8.63
C LEU A 101 -13.60 0.09 9.76
N SER A 102 -13.93 -0.93 10.55
CA SER A 102 -13.00 -1.53 11.50
C SER A 102 -13.02 -3.06 11.45
N SER A 103 -11.88 -3.69 11.76
CA SER A 103 -11.80 -5.12 12.02
C SER A 103 -10.77 -5.43 13.09
N ASP A 104 -11.06 -6.42 13.93
CA ASP A 104 -10.19 -6.91 15.00
C ASP A 104 -9.37 -8.15 14.61
N LEU A 105 -9.47 -8.58 13.34
CA LEU A 105 -8.72 -9.74 12.86
C LEU A 105 -7.21 -9.45 12.81
N PRO A 106 -6.37 -10.46 13.06
CA PRO A 106 -4.92 -10.26 13.18
C PRO A 106 -4.29 -9.87 11.85
N TYR A 107 -3.70 -8.68 11.80
CA TYR A 107 -3.06 -8.13 10.60
C TYR A 107 -2.09 -9.10 9.92
N SER A 108 -1.21 -9.75 10.70
CA SER A 108 -0.20 -10.71 10.22
C SER A 108 -0.76 -11.84 9.35
N LYS A 109 -2.05 -12.17 9.48
CA LYS A 109 -2.73 -13.22 8.70
C LYS A 109 -3.73 -12.66 7.67
N TYR A 110 -4.21 -11.44 7.88
CA TYR A 110 -5.34 -10.87 7.13
C TYR A 110 -5.00 -9.64 6.30
N GLU A 111 -3.79 -9.07 6.34
CA GLU A 111 -3.42 -7.87 5.58
C GLU A 111 -3.89 -7.90 4.12
N ASN A 112 -3.42 -8.87 3.32
CA ASN A 112 -3.81 -8.97 1.91
C ASN A 112 -5.30 -9.28 1.73
N VAL A 113 -5.91 -9.97 2.70
CA VAL A 113 -7.36 -10.29 2.68
C VAL A 113 -8.17 -9.03 2.92
N MET A 114 -7.72 -8.16 3.83
CA MET A 114 -8.31 -6.86 4.14
C MET A 114 -8.23 -5.91 2.95
N LYS A 115 -7.03 -5.72 2.39
CA LYS A 115 -6.82 -4.87 1.21
C LYS A 115 -7.67 -5.36 0.02
N ARG A 116 -7.71 -6.68 -0.21
CA ARG A 116 -8.55 -7.29 -1.26
C ARG A 116 -10.04 -7.12 -1.00
N TYR A 117 -10.50 -7.28 0.24
CA TYR A 117 -11.89 -7.06 0.62
C TYR A 117 -12.34 -5.64 0.30
N LEU A 118 -11.52 -4.63 0.64
CA LEU A 118 -11.82 -3.24 0.30
C LEU A 118 -11.90 -3.01 -1.20
N ALA A 119 -10.87 -3.43 -1.95
CA ALA A 119 -10.83 -3.25 -3.41
C ALA A 119 -12.02 -3.94 -4.11
N GLN A 120 -12.38 -5.16 -3.70
CA GLN A 120 -13.50 -5.90 -4.27
C GLN A 120 -14.85 -5.31 -3.89
N ARG A 121 -14.99 -4.77 -2.67
CA ARG A 121 -16.25 -4.18 -2.18
C ARG A 121 -16.52 -2.81 -2.83
N PHE A 122 -15.50 -1.97 -2.95
CA PHE A 122 -15.69 -0.56 -3.33
C PHE A 122 -15.26 -0.23 -4.75
N SER A 123 -14.46 -1.06 -5.40
CA SER A 123 -13.79 -0.67 -6.65
C SER A 123 -13.95 -1.66 -7.80
N ARG A 124 -14.87 -2.62 -7.71
CA ARG A 124 -15.11 -3.58 -8.80
C ARG A 124 -15.43 -2.87 -10.11
N GLY A 125 -14.66 -3.13 -11.16
CA GLY A 125 -14.78 -2.52 -12.48
C GLY A 125 -14.25 -1.08 -12.59
N ARG A 126 -13.64 -0.56 -11.52
CA ARG A 126 -13.23 0.84 -11.38
C ARG A 126 -11.79 0.97 -10.87
N TRP A 127 -11.25 2.19 -10.89
CA TRP A 127 -9.89 2.47 -10.42
C TRP A 127 -9.79 2.53 -8.90
N ASN A 128 -8.78 1.87 -8.38
CA ASN A 128 -8.46 1.77 -6.96
C ASN A 128 -6.99 2.14 -6.73
N LEU A 129 -6.75 3.15 -5.88
CA LEU A 129 -5.45 3.48 -5.35
C LEU A 129 -5.26 2.78 -3.99
N CYS A 130 -4.37 1.80 -3.91
CA CYS A 130 -4.00 1.15 -2.65
C CYS A 130 -2.74 1.79 -2.09
N VAL A 131 -2.89 2.51 -0.98
CA VAL A 131 -1.83 3.27 -0.32
C VAL A 131 -1.86 3.02 1.18
N ASP A 132 -0.69 2.92 1.79
CA ASP A 132 -0.55 2.88 3.24
C ASP A 132 -0.56 4.33 3.78
N VAL A 133 -0.89 4.52 5.06
CA VAL A 133 -1.20 5.88 5.60
C VAL A 133 -0.01 6.83 5.53
N ASP A 134 1.20 6.29 5.47
CA ASP A 134 2.47 7.01 5.35
C ASP A 134 2.92 7.20 3.89
N GLU A 135 2.07 6.94 2.90
CA GLU A 135 2.39 7.08 1.48
C GLU A 135 1.53 8.15 0.81
N HIS A 136 2.17 9.09 0.10
CA HIS A 136 1.51 10.04 -0.81
C HIS A 136 1.75 9.62 -2.25
N PHE A 137 0.68 9.36 -3.01
CA PHE A 137 0.77 9.03 -4.43
C PHE A 137 0.98 10.27 -5.30
N ASP A 138 1.84 10.16 -6.31
CA ASP A 138 2.00 11.16 -7.35
C ASP A 138 2.25 10.47 -8.71
N TYR A 139 2.01 11.17 -9.82
CA TYR A 139 2.07 10.62 -11.17
C TYR A 139 2.69 11.61 -12.18
N PRO A 140 3.13 11.15 -13.36
CA PRO A 140 3.76 12.01 -14.35
C PRO A 140 2.85 13.17 -14.76
N PHE A 141 3.42 14.38 -14.81
CA PHE A 141 2.72 15.61 -15.18
C PHE A 141 1.55 15.98 -14.27
N SER A 142 1.53 15.56 -13.00
CA SER A 142 0.47 15.94 -12.05
C SER A 142 0.33 17.45 -11.80
N ASP A 143 1.35 18.24 -12.15
CA ASP A 143 1.32 19.72 -12.16
C ASP A 143 0.47 20.30 -13.32
N ARG A 144 0.19 19.52 -14.35
CA ARG A 144 -0.47 19.97 -15.60
C ARG A 144 -1.66 19.11 -16.02
N LEU A 145 -1.65 17.84 -15.65
CA LEU A 145 -2.64 16.83 -15.98
C LEU A 145 -3.41 16.48 -14.71
N SER A 146 -4.72 16.69 -14.70
CA SER A 146 -5.56 16.25 -13.58
C SER A 146 -5.55 14.73 -13.45
N LEU A 147 -5.83 14.21 -12.25
CA LEU A 147 -5.87 12.76 -12.03
C LEU A 147 -6.92 12.10 -12.93
N SER A 148 -8.05 12.77 -13.17
CA SER A 148 -9.03 12.30 -14.15
C SER A 148 -8.48 12.23 -15.58
N GLY A 149 -7.67 13.21 -16.00
CA GLY A 149 -6.97 13.17 -17.29
C GLY A 149 -5.97 12.03 -17.37
N PHE A 150 -5.23 11.76 -16.29
CA PHE A 150 -4.32 10.62 -16.21
C PHE A 150 -5.06 9.27 -16.29
N LEU A 151 -6.16 9.12 -15.57
CA LEU A 151 -6.99 7.90 -15.64
C LEU A 151 -7.62 7.71 -17.02
N ARG A 152 -8.00 8.80 -17.70
CA ARG A 152 -8.48 8.75 -19.08
C ARG A 152 -7.42 8.24 -20.04
N TYR A 153 -6.19 8.75 -19.94
CA TYR A 153 -5.05 8.23 -20.71
C TYR A 153 -4.89 6.72 -20.52
N LEU A 154 -4.90 6.25 -19.27
CA LEU A 154 -4.80 4.83 -18.95
C LEU A 154 -5.96 4.02 -19.54
N ASN A 155 -7.19 4.55 -19.48
CA ASN A 155 -8.38 3.91 -20.03
C ASN A 155 -8.31 3.79 -21.57
N GLU A 156 -7.91 4.86 -22.26
CA GLU A 156 -7.76 4.89 -23.72
C GLU A 156 -6.70 3.91 -24.23
N HIS A 157 -5.61 3.74 -23.47
CA HIS A 157 -4.53 2.77 -23.76
C HIS A 157 -4.78 1.39 -23.14
N GLN A 158 -5.97 1.17 -22.58
CA GLN A 158 -6.41 -0.09 -21.98
C GLN A 158 -5.52 -0.60 -20.84
N HIS A 159 -4.74 0.26 -20.19
CA HIS A 159 -3.95 -0.11 -19.01
C HIS A 159 -4.86 -0.36 -17.80
N THR A 160 -4.42 -1.25 -16.92
CA THR A 160 -5.15 -1.59 -15.68
C THR A 160 -4.29 -1.56 -14.44
N VAL A 161 -2.97 -1.46 -14.57
CA VAL A 161 -2.04 -1.43 -13.44
C VAL A 161 -0.98 -0.36 -13.70
N VAL A 162 -0.84 0.58 -12.78
CA VAL A 162 0.32 1.48 -12.73
C VAL A 162 1.24 0.99 -11.61
N LEU A 163 2.46 0.64 -12.00
CA LEU A 163 3.52 0.38 -11.04
C LEU A 163 4.00 1.72 -10.47
N THR A 164 4.23 1.74 -9.17
CA THR A 164 4.72 2.92 -8.46
C THR A 164 6.04 2.60 -7.79
N GLN A 165 6.95 3.56 -7.83
CA GLN A 165 8.23 3.47 -7.16
C GLN A 165 8.18 4.25 -5.86
N MET A 166 8.62 3.61 -4.78
CA MET A 166 8.64 4.22 -3.45
C MET A 166 9.88 5.10 -3.31
N LEU A 167 9.66 6.32 -2.84
CA LEU A 167 10.70 7.28 -2.49
C LEU A 167 10.60 7.55 -0.99
N ASP A 168 11.56 7.04 -0.22
CA ASP A 168 11.63 7.29 1.22
C ASP A 168 12.01 8.76 1.45
N MET A 169 11.12 9.52 2.09
CA MET A 169 11.23 10.94 2.39
C MET A 169 11.69 11.17 3.84
N PHE A 170 12.54 12.18 4.05
CA PHE A 170 13.03 12.57 5.38
C PHE A 170 13.32 14.07 5.47
N GLY A 171 13.45 14.58 6.71
CA GLY A 171 13.78 15.97 6.99
C GLY A 171 15.28 16.15 7.24
N ASP A 172 15.73 17.40 7.28
CA ASP A 172 17.13 17.75 7.56
C ASP A 172 17.48 17.72 9.06
N GLN A 173 16.47 17.56 9.92
CA GLN A 173 16.63 17.46 11.37
C GLN A 173 16.74 16.01 11.86
N PRO A 174 17.45 15.76 12.97
CA PRO A 174 17.42 14.48 13.65
C PRO A 174 15.98 14.08 14.03
N LEU A 175 15.66 12.78 13.95
CA LEU A 175 14.33 12.28 14.30
C LEU A 175 13.90 12.60 15.74
N THR A 176 14.85 12.72 16.65
CA THR A 176 14.62 13.10 18.05
C THR A 176 14.30 14.58 18.25
N ALA A 177 14.68 15.43 17.29
CA ALA A 177 14.44 16.87 17.31
C ALA A 177 13.23 17.28 16.44
N SER A 178 12.78 16.40 15.55
CA SER A 178 11.59 16.64 14.72
C SER A 178 10.33 16.48 15.57
N ALA A 179 9.81 17.61 16.06
CA ALA A 179 8.43 17.67 16.53
C ALA A 179 7.51 17.50 15.32
N SER A 180 7.14 16.26 14.99
CA SER A 180 6.12 16.01 13.97
C SER A 180 4.80 16.62 14.46
N VAL A 181 4.48 17.81 13.98
CA VAL A 181 3.23 18.49 14.32
C VAL A 181 2.11 17.81 13.52
N PRO A 182 1.10 17.23 14.18
CA PRO A 182 -0.07 16.69 13.48
C PRO A 182 -0.66 17.74 12.55
N GLY A 183 -0.80 17.40 11.26
CA GLY A 183 -1.37 18.31 10.27
C GLY A 183 -0.40 19.22 9.54
N SER A 184 0.91 19.09 9.76
CA SER A 184 1.92 19.67 8.86
C SER A 184 1.85 19.02 7.48
N ASP A 185 2.14 19.79 6.42
CA ASP A 185 2.35 19.24 5.09
C ASP A 185 3.65 18.43 5.11
N LEU A 186 3.52 17.10 5.05
CA LEU A 186 4.68 16.20 5.16
C LEU A 186 5.66 16.39 4.00
N ARG A 187 5.21 16.81 2.82
CA ARG A 187 6.10 17.03 1.67
C ARG A 187 7.00 18.25 1.90
N GLU A 188 6.48 19.29 2.54
CA GLU A 188 7.25 20.49 2.90
C GLU A 188 8.18 20.21 4.09
N ALA A 189 7.70 19.48 5.10
CA ALA A 189 8.47 19.20 6.31
C ALA A 189 9.58 18.14 6.10
N TYR A 190 9.43 17.24 5.13
CA TYR A 190 10.37 16.14 4.85
C TYR A 190 10.74 16.12 3.36
N PRO A 191 11.45 17.15 2.84
CA PRO A 191 11.68 17.31 1.41
C PRO A 191 12.86 16.46 0.87
N CYS A 192 13.66 15.87 1.74
CA CYS A 192 14.88 15.16 1.36
C CYS A 192 14.57 13.71 0.97
N TYR A 193 15.33 13.19 -0.01
CA TYR A 193 15.32 11.80 -0.44
C TYR A 193 16.70 11.39 -0.97
N ASP A 194 16.96 10.09 -1.05
CA ASP A 194 18.17 9.53 -1.64
C ASP A 194 17.84 8.25 -2.42
N ILE A 195 18.27 8.22 -3.68
CA ILE A 195 18.05 7.11 -4.62
C ILE A 195 19.33 6.31 -4.91
N SER A 196 20.49 6.71 -4.36
CA SER A 196 21.79 6.11 -4.62
C SER A 196 21.86 4.64 -4.22
N GLY A 197 21.11 4.25 -3.17
CA GLY A 197 21.01 2.88 -2.68
C GLY A 197 19.96 2.01 -3.37
N ILE A 198 19.31 2.49 -4.44
CA ILE A 198 18.27 1.72 -5.14
C ILE A 198 18.90 0.71 -6.10
N GLN A 199 18.53 -0.56 -5.92
CA GLN A 199 18.85 -1.65 -6.82
C GLN A 199 17.64 -1.99 -7.69
N ARG A 200 17.88 -2.50 -8.90
CA ARG A 200 16.82 -2.83 -9.86
C ARG A 200 16.87 -4.29 -10.30
N SER A 201 15.70 -4.87 -10.56
CA SER A 201 15.54 -6.19 -11.15
C SER A 201 14.32 -6.23 -12.06
N GLU A 202 14.17 -7.31 -12.84
CA GLU A 202 12.96 -7.54 -13.62
C GLU A 202 11.72 -7.63 -12.72
N TYR A 203 10.59 -7.11 -13.21
CA TYR A 203 9.31 -7.20 -12.52
C TYR A 203 8.73 -8.62 -12.62
N SER A 204 8.32 -9.21 -11.50
CA SER A 204 8.01 -10.64 -11.43
C SER A 204 6.54 -11.02 -11.61
N TRP A 205 5.61 -10.06 -11.59
CA TRP A 205 4.15 -10.33 -11.59
C TRP A 205 3.43 -9.90 -12.87
N GLY A 206 4.19 -9.58 -13.91
CA GLY A 206 3.71 -9.20 -15.23
C GLY A 206 4.85 -8.71 -16.09
N THR A 207 4.55 -8.33 -17.32
CA THR A 207 5.53 -7.81 -18.27
C THR A 207 5.19 -6.37 -18.58
N PRO A 208 5.93 -5.40 -18.03
CA PRO A 208 5.80 -4.00 -18.43
C PRO A 208 6.07 -3.84 -19.94
N PRO A 209 5.37 -2.94 -20.63
CA PRO A 209 5.57 -2.72 -22.06
C PRO A 209 6.94 -2.08 -22.37
N ASP A 210 7.50 -1.34 -21.41
CA ASP A 210 8.86 -0.79 -21.47
C ASP A 210 9.78 -1.55 -20.50
N PRO A 211 10.88 -2.18 -20.97
CA PRO A 211 11.84 -2.86 -20.10
C PRO A 211 12.57 -1.95 -19.10
N SER A 212 12.51 -0.62 -19.27
CA SER A 212 13.02 0.35 -18.29
C SER A 212 12.21 0.35 -16.99
N ILE A 213 10.96 -0.13 -17.03
CA ILE A 213 10.10 -0.27 -15.87
C ILE A 213 10.52 -1.51 -15.09
N GLN A 214 11.35 -1.29 -14.07
CA GLN A 214 11.94 -2.34 -13.25
C GLN A 214 11.36 -2.36 -11.84
N MET A 215 11.51 -3.52 -11.18
CA MET A 215 11.30 -3.67 -9.74
C MET A 215 12.47 -3.03 -8.99
N HIS A 216 12.18 -2.17 -8.02
CA HIS A 216 13.16 -1.48 -7.19
C HIS A 216 13.28 -2.13 -5.81
N TRP A 217 14.48 -2.08 -5.25
CA TRP A 217 14.81 -2.64 -3.95
C TRP A 217 15.82 -1.76 -3.21
N GLY A 218 15.90 -1.93 -1.89
CA GLY A 218 16.96 -1.32 -1.08
C GLY A 218 16.59 0.07 -0.59
N GLY A 219 17.33 1.09 -1.02
CA GLY A 219 17.13 2.49 -0.65
C GLY A 219 17.60 2.82 0.77
N ILE A 220 17.09 3.93 1.31
CA ILE A 220 17.52 4.49 2.61
C ILE A 220 17.33 3.49 3.72
N ARG A 221 16.18 2.80 3.78
CA ARG A 221 15.93 1.80 4.82
C ARG A 221 16.94 0.66 4.80
N ALA A 222 17.37 0.23 3.62
CA ALA A 222 18.44 -0.77 3.50
C ALA A 222 19.80 -0.22 3.96
N ALA A 223 20.14 1.01 3.61
CA ALA A 223 21.39 1.66 4.02
C ALA A 223 21.48 1.86 5.54
N LEU A 224 20.40 2.30 6.17
CA LEU A 224 20.36 2.60 7.61
C LEU A 224 20.21 1.34 8.47
N PHE A 225 19.43 0.35 8.01
CA PHE A 225 19.01 -0.77 8.86
C PHE A 225 19.42 -2.15 8.34
N GLY A 226 20.10 -2.23 7.20
CA GLY A 226 20.47 -3.50 6.58
C GLY A 226 19.26 -4.38 6.23
N THR A 227 18.14 -3.77 5.85
CA THR A 227 16.91 -4.44 5.42
C THR A 227 16.88 -4.67 3.91
N ARG A 228 15.99 -5.55 3.44
CA ARG A 228 15.80 -5.83 2.00
C ARG A 228 14.40 -5.42 1.57
N ASN A 229 14.18 -4.12 1.50
CA ASN A 229 12.88 -3.53 1.18
C ASN A 229 12.58 -3.67 -0.31
N GLY A 230 11.36 -4.09 -0.65
CA GLY A 230 10.80 -3.85 -1.97
C GLY A 230 10.32 -2.42 -2.05
N LEU A 231 10.68 -1.73 -3.14
CA LEU A 231 10.35 -0.32 -3.37
C LEU A 231 9.45 -0.14 -4.59
N THR A 232 8.81 -1.20 -5.08
CA THR A 232 7.81 -1.13 -6.15
C THR A 232 6.48 -1.67 -5.65
N LYS A 233 5.39 -0.99 -6.03
CA LYS A 233 4.03 -1.35 -5.64
C LYS A 233 3.08 -1.18 -6.81
N ALA A 234 2.18 -2.12 -7.03
CA ALA A 234 1.06 -1.94 -7.96
C ALA A 234 -0.05 -1.15 -7.25
N ALA A 235 0.17 0.16 -7.07
CA ALA A 235 -0.67 0.99 -6.20
C ALA A 235 -1.99 1.38 -6.88
N LEU A 236 -1.94 1.80 -8.14
CA LEU A 236 -3.12 2.26 -8.88
C LEU A 236 -3.57 1.17 -9.85
N VAL A 237 -4.74 0.60 -9.58
CA VAL A 237 -5.23 -0.62 -10.24
C VAL A 237 -6.70 -0.47 -10.62
N ARG A 238 -7.05 -0.77 -11.87
CA ARG A 238 -8.44 -0.95 -12.28
C ARG A 238 -8.85 -2.38 -11.95
N VAL A 239 -9.81 -2.56 -11.05
CA VAL A 239 -10.17 -3.90 -10.54
C VAL A 239 -11.05 -4.63 -11.55
N GLU A 240 -10.43 -5.29 -12.52
CA GLU A 240 -11.11 -6.10 -13.53
C GLU A 240 -11.26 -7.57 -13.09
N GLU A 241 -12.15 -8.29 -13.78
CA GLU A 241 -12.32 -9.73 -13.61
C GLU A 241 -11.08 -10.49 -14.12
N GLY A 242 -10.74 -11.60 -13.46
CA GLY A 242 -9.56 -12.41 -13.80
C GLY A 242 -8.24 -11.91 -13.21
N MET A 243 -8.20 -10.69 -12.67
CA MET A 243 -7.01 -10.17 -11.96
C MET A 243 -6.91 -10.77 -10.55
N GLU A 244 -5.70 -11.14 -10.14
CA GLU A 244 -5.45 -11.47 -8.74
C GLU A 244 -4.79 -10.29 -8.04
N LEU A 245 -5.53 -9.67 -7.11
CA LEU A 245 -5.02 -8.58 -6.29
C LEU A 245 -4.27 -9.09 -5.06
N PHE A 246 -3.19 -8.41 -4.70
CA PHE A 246 -2.39 -8.67 -3.49
C PHE A 246 -1.85 -10.12 -3.46
N VAL A 247 -1.24 -10.56 -4.57
CA VAL A 247 -0.66 -11.92 -4.74
C VAL A 247 0.52 -12.10 -3.79
N ASP A 248 1.51 -11.22 -3.90
CA ASP A 248 2.61 -11.05 -2.96
C ASP A 248 2.60 -9.60 -2.49
N TRP A 249 2.09 -9.39 -1.27
CA TRP A 249 1.87 -8.06 -0.68
C TRP A 249 1.08 -7.11 -1.59
N HIS A 250 1.76 -6.16 -2.22
CA HIS A 250 1.14 -5.08 -2.98
C HIS A 250 1.22 -5.28 -4.51
N HIS A 251 1.48 -6.50 -4.98
CA HIS A 251 1.53 -6.81 -6.40
C HIS A 251 0.25 -7.47 -6.91
N VAL A 252 0.04 -7.33 -8.22
CA VAL A 252 -1.13 -7.79 -8.95
C VAL A 252 -0.66 -8.64 -10.12
N SER A 253 -1.36 -9.75 -10.38
CA SER A 253 -1.15 -10.56 -11.59
C SER A 253 -2.39 -10.51 -12.50
N GLY A 254 -2.17 -10.76 -13.79
CA GLY A 254 -3.23 -10.73 -14.80
C GLY A 254 -3.66 -9.32 -15.23
N GLY A 255 -2.97 -8.27 -14.77
CA GLY A 255 -3.20 -6.89 -15.19
C GLY A 255 -2.36 -6.47 -16.40
N ARG A 256 -2.81 -5.44 -17.12
CA ARG A 256 -2.10 -4.80 -18.22
C ARG A 256 -1.34 -3.60 -17.64
N ILE A 257 -0.03 -3.76 -17.52
CA ILE A 257 0.85 -2.76 -16.90
C ILE A 257 0.95 -1.53 -17.82
N ALA A 258 0.87 -0.35 -17.23
CA ALA A 258 1.04 0.92 -17.92
C ALA A 258 2.48 1.11 -18.40
N ASP A 259 2.63 1.87 -19.48
CA ASP A 259 3.93 2.32 -20.01
C ASP A 259 4.56 3.46 -19.21
N VAL A 260 3.92 3.85 -18.12
CA VAL A 260 4.39 4.86 -17.17
C VAL A 260 4.36 4.31 -15.75
N THR A 261 5.19 4.90 -14.89
CA THR A 261 5.17 4.64 -13.44
C THR A 261 4.71 5.86 -12.67
N GLY A 262 4.09 5.64 -11.51
CA GLY A 262 3.90 6.67 -10.50
C GLY A 262 4.99 6.63 -9.44
N VAL A 263 4.86 7.50 -8.44
CA VAL A 263 5.71 7.51 -7.25
C VAL A 263 4.86 7.45 -6.00
N LEU A 264 5.35 6.77 -4.97
CA LEU A 264 4.83 6.85 -3.61
C LEU A 264 5.88 7.58 -2.77
N LEU A 265 5.61 8.82 -2.43
CA LEU A 265 6.41 9.55 -1.44
C LEU A 265 6.08 8.94 -0.08
N HIS A 266 7.01 8.20 0.49
CA HIS A 266 6.81 7.42 1.69
C HIS A 266 7.47 8.15 2.87
N PHE A 267 6.72 8.38 3.95
CA PHE A 267 7.15 9.14 5.13
C PHE A 267 7.31 8.21 6.34
N PRO A 268 8.28 7.27 6.32
CA PRO A 268 8.48 6.33 7.42
C PRO A 268 9.09 7.02 8.64
N PHE A 269 9.82 8.12 8.44
CA PHE A 269 10.69 8.75 9.44
C PHE A 269 10.05 10.00 10.07
N LEU A 270 8.95 9.80 10.80
CA LEU A 270 8.39 10.84 11.67
C LEU A 270 8.93 10.70 13.10
N GLY A 271 8.66 11.67 13.97
CA GLY A 271 9.00 11.61 15.41
C GLY A 271 8.38 10.42 16.14
N SER A 272 7.35 9.79 15.58
CA SER A 272 6.78 8.52 16.06
C SER A 272 7.49 7.26 15.56
N PHE A 273 8.54 7.36 14.76
CA PHE A 273 9.17 6.18 14.16
C PHE A 273 9.62 5.17 15.23
N ALA A 274 10.27 5.64 16.30
CA ALA A 274 10.72 4.77 17.39
C ALA A 274 9.55 4.09 18.13
N SER A 275 8.45 4.81 18.37
CA SER A 275 7.27 4.22 19.04
C SER A 275 6.54 3.23 18.12
N LYS A 276 6.45 3.51 16.81
CA LYS A 276 5.92 2.59 15.79
C LYS A 276 6.76 1.31 15.74
N VAL A 277 8.09 1.43 15.74
CA VAL A 277 9.00 0.27 15.75
C VAL A 277 8.83 -0.55 17.03
N LEU A 278 8.74 0.10 18.18
CA LEU A 278 8.55 -0.57 19.47
C LEU A 278 7.20 -1.31 19.53
N ASP A 279 6.10 -0.70 19.09
CA ASP A 279 4.79 -1.37 19.00
C ASP A 279 4.85 -2.58 18.05
N ALA A 280 5.48 -2.43 16.89
CA ALA A 280 5.62 -3.50 15.90
C ALA A 280 6.34 -4.73 16.47
N VAL A 281 7.46 -4.51 17.17
CA VAL A 281 8.26 -5.58 17.80
C VAL A 281 7.51 -6.21 18.97
N ARG A 282 6.90 -5.40 19.85
CA ARG A 282 6.17 -5.91 21.03
C ARG A 282 4.91 -6.70 20.67
N SER A 283 4.14 -6.19 19.72
CA SER A 283 2.86 -6.79 19.33
C SER A 283 3.01 -8.00 18.42
N GLY A 284 4.14 -8.13 17.71
CA GLY A 284 4.31 -9.17 16.69
C GLY A 284 3.24 -9.12 15.60
N ARG A 285 2.64 -7.94 15.38
CA ARG A 285 1.43 -7.77 14.56
C ARG A 285 1.64 -8.03 13.07
N TYR A 286 2.89 -8.00 12.60
CA TYR A 286 3.22 -8.16 11.19
C TYR A 286 3.55 -9.62 10.82
N GLY A 287 3.47 -9.94 9.52
CA GLY A 287 3.92 -11.23 9.01
C GLY A 287 5.44 -11.41 9.15
N TYR A 288 5.91 -12.66 9.07
CA TYR A 288 7.31 -13.04 9.35
C TYR A 288 8.38 -12.12 8.70
N ARG A 289 8.22 -11.77 7.43
CA ARG A 289 9.18 -10.93 6.69
C ARG A 289 9.26 -9.50 7.26
N THR A 290 8.11 -8.85 7.41
CA THR A 290 7.99 -7.48 7.95
C THR A 290 8.37 -7.43 9.44
N THR A 291 8.11 -8.50 10.21
CA THR A 291 8.62 -8.59 11.59
C THR A 291 10.15 -8.58 11.64
N GLY A 292 10.82 -9.27 10.71
CA GLY A 292 12.29 -9.23 10.61
C GLY A 292 12.84 -7.85 10.24
N GLU A 293 12.09 -7.05 9.48
CA GLU A 293 12.41 -5.65 9.16
C GLU A 293 12.33 -4.77 10.42
N TYR A 294 11.20 -4.79 11.14
CA TYR A 294 11.04 -4.02 12.38
C TYR A 294 12.02 -4.42 13.48
N GLN A 295 12.43 -5.69 13.55
CA GLN A 295 13.50 -6.13 14.46
C GLN A 295 14.86 -5.51 14.12
N ARG A 296 15.14 -5.27 12.83
CA ARG A 296 16.38 -4.58 12.40
C ARG A 296 16.31 -3.09 12.72
N TYR A 297 15.14 -2.46 12.52
CA TYR A 297 14.91 -1.08 12.93
C TYR A 297 15.17 -0.90 14.43
N TRP A 298 14.59 -1.79 15.24
CA TRP A 298 14.76 -1.75 16.69
C TRP A 298 16.22 -1.91 17.15
N ARG A 299 17.05 -2.67 16.44
CA ARG A 299 18.47 -2.85 16.79
C ARG A 299 19.35 -1.64 16.48
N ALA A 300 18.88 -0.75 15.60
CA ALA A 300 19.63 0.40 15.13
C ALA A 300 19.19 1.71 15.80
N LEU A 301 18.04 1.71 16.49
CA LEU A 301 17.55 2.79 17.36
C LEU A 301 18.17 2.67 18.76
#